data_AF-A0A6G2DW99-F1
#
_entry.id   AF-A0A6G2DW99-F1
#
_cell.length_a   1.000
_cell.length_b   1.000
_cell.length_c   1.000
_cell.angle_alpha   90.00
_cell.angle_beta   90.00
_cell.angle_gamma   90.00
#
_symmetry.space_group_name_H-M   'P 1'
#
loop_
_entity.id
_entity.type
_entity.pdbx_description
1 polymer ?
#
loop_
_entity_poly.entity_id
_entity_poly.type
_entity_poly.pdbx_seq_one_letter_code
_entity_poly.pdbx_strand_id
1 'polypeptide(L)'
;LKHIVGLESDEKLVVCLPDAFDDRFVFTWWATPFWKEHMNVYMDFYKELCKGSWYGSTFISRPYIDYEDKSKAKGQFEKLKSIWENRDILIVEGITSRSGVGNDLFDKVKSVKRIICPSHNAYSVVDNIQEEIMKHAEGRLILCMLGPTAKVLAYHLSRKGYQVLDIGHI
;
A
#
# COMPACT_ATOMS: atom_id res chain seq x y z
N LEU A 1 1.12 12.62 7.73
CA LEU A 1 0.18 12.15 6.70
C LEU A 1 -0.36 13.26 5.80
N LYS A 2 -0.93 14.36 6.33
CA LYS A 2 -1.36 15.53 5.51
C LYS A 2 -0.26 16.04 4.57
N HIS A 3 0.98 16.14 5.05
CA HIS A 3 2.14 16.46 4.22
C HIS A 3 2.30 15.50 3.03
N ILE A 4 2.27 14.19 3.29
CA ILE A 4 2.54 13.15 2.28
C ILE A 4 1.47 13.12 1.20
N VAL A 5 0.18 13.24 1.58
CA VAL A 5 -0.93 13.17 0.61
C VAL A 5 -0.96 14.36 -0.34
N GLY A 6 -0.42 15.51 0.08
CA GLY A 6 -0.32 16.70 -0.75
C GLY A 6 0.91 16.75 -1.65
N LEU A 7 1.77 15.74 -1.62
CA LEU A 7 2.91 15.65 -2.54
C LEU A 7 2.45 15.28 -3.94
N GLU A 8 3.16 15.82 -4.93
CA GLU A 8 3.06 15.38 -6.31
C GLU A 8 3.76 14.03 -6.49
N SER A 9 3.16 13.15 -7.30
CA SER A 9 3.75 11.86 -7.64
C SER A 9 4.87 12.04 -8.67
N ASP A 10 5.99 11.35 -8.46
CA ASP A 10 7.16 11.36 -9.34
C ASP A 10 7.74 9.94 -9.50
N GLU A 11 8.90 9.83 -10.15
CA GLU A 11 9.59 8.55 -10.38
C GLU A 11 10.07 7.86 -9.09
N LYS A 12 10.21 8.60 -7.99
CA LYS A 12 10.73 8.11 -6.70
C LYS A 12 9.62 7.76 -5.72
N LEU A 13 8.48 8.44 -5.81
CA LEU A 13 7.34 8.23 -4.93
C LEU A 13 6.03 8.45 -5.70
N VAL A 14 5.22 7.38 -5.76
CA VAL A 14 3.83 7.47 -6.22
C VAL A 14 2.92 7.66 -5.02
N VAL A 15 2.20 8.78 -4.98
CA VAL A 15 1.14 9.00 -3.99
C VAL A 15 -0.16 8.43 -4.56
N CYS A 16 -0.85 7.62 -3.77
CA CYS A 16 -2.10 7.00 -4.20
C CYS A 16 -3.31 7.60 -3.47
N LEU A 17 -4.41 7.77 -4.20
CA LEU A 17 -5.72 8.11 -3.64
C LEU A 17 -6.74 7.01 -3.97
N PRO A 18 -7.88 6.94 -3.23
CA PRO A 18 -8.98 6.07 -3.61
C PRO A 18 -9.45 6.40 -5.02
N ASP A 19 -9.59 5.39 -5.85
CA ASP A 19 -10.09 5.59 -7.21
C ASP A 19 -11.63 5.54 -7.22
N ALA A 20 -12.21 6.46 -6.44
CA ALA A 20 -13.64 6.57 -6.17
C ALA A 20 -14.16 8.01 -6.36
N PHE A 21 -13.37 8.88 -7.01
CA PHE A 21 -13.77 10.25 -7.34
C PHE A 21 -14.65 10.33 -8.59
N ASP A 22 -14.49 9.36 -9.48
CA ASP A 22 -15.22 9.24 -10.74
C ASP A 22 -15.94 7.89 -10.79
N ASP A 23 -17.02 7.79 -11.57
CA ASP A 23 -17.80 6.56 -11.78
C ASP A 23 -17.09 5.55 -12.70
N ARG A 24 -15.77 5.40 -12.57
CA ARG A 24 -14.94 4.49 -13.39
C ARG A 24 -15.18 3.02 -13.10
N PHE A 25 -15.65 2.70 -11.90
CA PHE A 25 -15.86 1.34 -11.45
C PHE A 25 -17.28 1.12 -10.95
N VAL A 26 -17.79 -0.07 -11.22
CA VAL A 26 -19.01 -0.55 -10.61
C VAL A 26 -18.61 -1.36 -9.37
N PHE A 27 -18.83 -0.77 -8.21
CA PHE A 27 -18.62 -1.44 -6.92
C PHE A 27 -19.87 -2.15 -6.47
N THR A 28 -19.68 -3.17 -5.65
CA THR A 28 -20.76 -3.95 -5.04
C THR A 28 -21.70 -3.06 -4.22
N TRP A 29 -22.91 -3.58 -3.97
CA TRP A 29 -23.97 -2.87 -3.27
C TRP A 29 -23.59 -2.34 -1.88
N TRP A 30 -22.60 -2.94 -1.20
CA TRP A 30 -22.10 -2.46 0.10
C TRP A 30 -20.97 -1.43 -0.03
N ALA A 31 -20.15 -1.51 -1.07
CA ALA A 31 -19.00 -0.63 -1.25
C ALA A 31 -19.39 0.72 -1.85
N THR A 32 -20.37 0.75 -2.77
CA THR A 32 -20.85 1.99 -3.39
C THR A 32 -21.36 3.02 -2.36
N PRO A 33 -22.25 2.67 -1.40
CA PRO A 33 -22.72 3.63 -0.40
C PRO A 33 -21.60 4.17 0.48
N PHE A 34 -20.63 3.33 0.86
CA PHE A 34 -19.48 3.75 1.65
C PHE A 34 -18.67 4.84 0.94
N TRP A 35 -18.31 4.63 -0.32
CA TRP A 35 -17.51 5.62 -1.07
C TRP A 35 -18.28 6.91 -1.33
N LYS A 36 -19.59 6.83 -1.63
CA LYS A 36 -20.42 8.03 -1.78
C LYS A 36 -20.45 8.87 -0.50
N GLU A 37 -20.67 8.24 0.65
CA GLU A 37 -20.69 8.95 1.93
C GLU A 37 -19.29 9.49 2.30
N HIS A 38 -18.23 8.70 2.11
CA HIS A 38 -16.87 9.16 2.35
C HIS A 38 -16.52 10.39 1.50
N MET A 39 -16.88 10.38 0.22
CA MET A 39 -16.66 11.53 -0.64
C MET A 39 -17.53 12.73 -0.24
N ASN A 40 -18.80 12.51 0.14
CA ASN A 40 -19.66 13.57 0.65
C ASN A 40 -19.04 14.29 1.88
N VAL A 41 -18.43 13.53 2.80
CA VAL A 41 -17.83 14.08 4.02
C VAL A 41 -16.45 14.71 3.78
N TYR A 42 -15.62 14.11 2.93
CA TYR A 42 -14.20 14.47 2.83
C TYR A 42 -13.78 15.11 1.49
N MET A 43 -14.70 15.40 0.58
CA MET A 43 -14.36 16.01 -0.72
C MET A 43 -13.57 17.30 -0.57
N ASP A 44 -13.93 18.18 0.36
CA ASP A 44 -13.21 19.44 0.57
C ASP A 44 -11.79 19.21 1.07
N PHE A 45 -11.58 18.21 1.93
CA PHE A 45 -10.23 17.79 2.36
C PHE A 45 -9.38 17.33 1.18
N TYR A 46 -9.95 16.52 0.28
CA TYR A 46 -9.23 16.08 -0.92
C TYR A 46 -8.93 17.25 -1.84
N LYS A 47 -9.91 18.12 -2.11
CA LYS A 47 -9.72 19.30 -2.94
C LYS A 47 -8.68 20.25 -2.37
N GLU A 48 -8.62 20.44 -1.05
CA GLU A 48 -7.67 21.33 -0.40
C GLU A 48 -6.24 20.78 -0.48
N LEU A 49 -6.04 19.51 -0.10
CA LEU A 49 -4.70 18.95 0.07
C LEU A 49 -4.14 18.27 -1.17
N CYS A 50 -4.98 17.64 -1.98
CA CYS A 50 -4.54 16.77 -3.07
C CYS A 50 -4.43 17.57 -4.39
N LYS A 51 -3.30 18.26 -4.56
CA LYS A 51 -3.04 19.15 -5.70
C LYS A 51 -2.10 18.55 -6.77
N GLY A 52 -1.66 17.31 -6.58
CA GLY A 52 -0.79 16.62 -7.54
C GLY A 52 -1.45 16.48 -8.91
N SER A 53 -0.65 16.56 -9.98
CA SER A 53 -1.13 16.42 -11.35
C SER A 53 -1.69 15.02 -11.65
N TRP A 54 -1.21 14.00 -10.93
CA TRP A 54 -1.72 12.64 -10.99
C TRP A 54 -1.48 11.89 -9.68
N TYR A 55 -2.32 10.88 -9.45
CA TYR A 55 -2.23 9.96 -8.31
C TYR A 55 -2.35 8.52 -8.79
N GLY A 56 -1.65 7.61 -8.11
CA GLY A 56 -1.91 6.19 -8.23
C GLY A 56 -3.22 5.79 -7.56
N SER A 57 -3.64 4.54 -7.76
CA SER A 57 -4.83 4.00 -7.08
C SER A 57 -4.44 3.33 -5.77
N THR A 58 -5.13 3.64 -4.66
CA THR A 58 -4.98 2.86 -3.42
C THR A 58 -5.52 1.44 -3.55
N PHE A 59 -6.34 1.18 -4.57
CA PHE A 59 -6.96 -0.12 -4.80
C PHE A 59 -6.01 -1.16 -5.41
N ILE A 60 -4.73 -0.82 -5.63
CA ILE A 60 -3.69 -1.84 -5.88
C ILE A 60 -3.63 -2.88 -4.75
N SER A 61 -3.98 -2.50 -3.53
CA SER A 61 -4.07 -3.39 -2.36
C SER A 61 -5.46 -4.00 -2.17
N ARG A 62 -6.40 -3.74 -3.08
CA ARG A 62 -7.82 -4.12 -3.00
C ARG A 62 -8.35 -4.64 -4.36
N PRO A 63 -7.63 -5.49 -5.11
CA PRO A 63 -7.94 -5.75 -6.53
C PRO A 63 -9.14 -6.71 -6.79
N TYR A 64 -10.00 -6.95 -5.79
CA TYR A 64 -11.01 -8.03 -5.87
C TYR A 64 -12.37 -7.71 -5.27
N ILE A 65 -12.46 -7.66 -3.93
CA ILE A 65 -13.74 -7.95 -3.25
C ILE A 65 -14.84 -6.91 -3.50
N ASP A 66 -14.47 -5.64 -3.64
CA ASP A 66 -15.41 -4.53 -3.80
C ASP A 66 -15.89 -4.34 -5.24
N TYR A 67 -15.25 -4.96 -6.23
CA TYR A 67 -15.66 -4.85 -7.64
C TYR A 67 -16.81 -5.81 -7.94
N GLU A 68 -17.83 -5.36 -8.68
CA GLU A 68 -18.89 -6.25 -9.18
C GLU A 68 -18.31 -7.24 -10.21
N ASP A 69 -17.66 -6.72 -11.24
CA ASP A 69 -16.93 -7.53 -12.22
C ASP A 69 -15.54 -7.92 -11.71
N LYS A 70 -15.34 -9.22 -11.47
CA LYS A 70 -14.08 -9.80 -10.97
C LYS A 70 -13.21 -10.37 -12.08
N SER A 71 -13.61 -10.27 -13.34
CA SER A 71 -12.90 -10.86 -14.49
C SER A 71 -11.44 -10.41 -14.58
N LYS A 72 -11.13 -9.19 -14.15
CA LYS A 72 -9.78 -8.61 -14.18
C LYS A 72 -8.90 -8.99 -12.99
N ALA A 73 -9.48 -9.52 -11.91
CA ALA A 73 -8.76 -9.71 -10.64
C ALA A 73 -7.54 -10.64 -10.78
N LYS A 74 -7.68 -11.76 -11.51
CA LYS A 74 -6.56 -12.67 -11.77
C LYS A 74 -5.38 -11.95 -12.41
N GLY A 75 -5.63 -11.20 -13.49
CA GLY A 75 -4.59 -10.45 -14.18
C GLY A 75 -4.00 -9.32 -13.34
N GLN A 76 -4.77 -8.72 -12.42
CA GLN A 76 -4.25 -7.74 -11.47
C GLN A 76 -3.30 -8.38 -10.47
N PHE A 77 -3.66 -9.53 -9.88
CA PHE A 77 -2.76 -10.28 -9.00
C PHE A 77 -1.50 -10.77 -9.73
N GLU A 78 -1.60 -11.21 -10.98
CA GLU A 78 -0.42 -11.60 -11.78
C GLU A 78 0.54 -10.43 -11.98
N LYS A 79 0.02 -9.24 -12.33
CA LYS A 79 0.83 -8.02 -12.46
C LYS A 79 1.47 -7.64 -11.13
N LEU A 80 0.74 -7.74 -10.02
CA LEU A 80 1.30 -7.49 -8.69
C LEU A 80 2.42 -8.48 -8.35
N LYS A 81 2.19 -9.79 -8.56
CA LYS A 81 3.19 -10.84 -8.34
C LYS A 81 4.47 -10.60 -9.16
N SER A 82 4.37 -10.09 -10.39
CA SER A 82 5.56 -9.77 -11.21
C SER A 82 6.46 -8.67 -10.64
N ILE A 83 5.95 -7.82 -9.72
CA ILE A 83 6.75 -6.75 -9.10
C ILE A 83 7.83 -7.34 -8.18
N TRP A 84 7.54 -8.47 -7.52
CA TRP A 84 8.41 -9.14 -6.56
C TRP A 84 8.94 -10.50 -7.04
N GLU A 85 8.57 -10.96 -8.23
CA GLU A 85 9.10 -12.17 -8.86
C GLU A 85 10.63 -12.10 -8.97
N ASN A 86 11.32 -13.16 -8.53
CA ASN A 86 12.78 -13.29 -8.50
C ASN A 86 13.53 -12.21 -7.68
N ARG A 87 12.84 -11.50 -6.78
CA ARG A 87 13.46 -10.49 -5.90
C ARG A 87 13.64 -10.99 -4.48
N ASP A 88 14.69 -10.52 -3.83
CA ASP A 88 14.81 -10.62 -2.37
C ASP A 88 13.85 -9.57 -1.75
N ILE A 89 12.94 -10.00 -0.88
CA ILE A 89 11.95 -9.10 -0.25
C ILE A 89 12.14 -9.00 1.26
N LEU A 90 11.77 -7.83 1.80
CA LEU A 90 11.65 -7.56 3.23
C LEU A 90 10.20 -7.15 3.53
N ILE A 91 9.46 -8.04 4.18
CA ILE A 91 8.08 -7.76 4.61
C ILE A 91 8.12 -7.07 5.97
N VAL A 92 7.40 -5.96 6.10
CA VAL A 92 7.23 -5.21 7.35
C VAL A 92 5.74 -5.17 7.67
N GLU A 93 5.31 -5.92 8.66
CA GLU A 93 3.89 -6.18 8.90
C GLU A 93 3.57 -6.37 10.39
N GLY A 94 2.28 -6.27 10.74
CA GLY A 94 1.82 -6.55 12.10
C GLY A 94 1.89 -8.03 12.45
N ILE A 95 2.00 -8.35 13.73
CA ILE A 95 2.03 -9.74 14.25
C ILE A 95 0.84 -10.62 13.79
N THR A 96 -0.30 -10.01 13.49
CA THR A 96 -1.50 -10.69 13.00
C THR A 96 -1.64 -10.68 11.47
N SER A 97 -0.84 -9.90 10.75
CA SER A 97 -0.96 -9.75 9.28
C SER A 97 -0.64 -11.04 8.54
N ARG A 98 0.51 -11.67 8.84
CA ARG A 98 0.93 -12.98 8.30
C ARG A 98 0.78 -13.06 6.77
N SER A 99 1.14 -12.00 6.06
CA SER A 99 0.85 -11.86 4.64
C SER A 99 1.55 -12.95 3.83
N GLY A 100 0.79 -13.63 2.98
CA GLY A 100 1.26 -14.78 2.19
C GLY A 100 1.46 -16.08 2.97
N VAL A 101 1.17 -16.14 4.28
CA VAL A 101 1.22 -17.41 5.02
C VAL A 101 0.01 -18.26 4.66
N GLY A 102 0.24 -19.49 4.20
CA GLY A 102 -0.82 -20.42 3.81
C GLY A 102 -1.42 -20.18 2.42
N ASN A 103 -0.76 -19.38 1.57
CA ASN A 103 -1.10 -19.18 0.17
C ASN A 103 0.14 -18.91 -0.69
N ASP A 104 -0.04 -18.71 -2.01
CA ASP A 104 1.02 -18.63 -3.01
C ASP A 104 1.41 -17.18 -3.42
N LEU A 105 1.04 -16.16 -2.63
CA LEU A 105 1.20 -14.76 -3.01
C LEU A 105 2.67 -14.38 -3.25
N PHE A 106 3.58 -14.98 -2.50
CA PHE A 106 5.02 -14.71 -2.55
C PHE A 106 5.85 -15.92 -2.97
N ASP A 107 5.27 -16.96 -3.59
CA ASP A 107 5.99 -18.21 -3.92
C ASP A 107 7.12 -18.03 -4.94
N LYS A 108 7.03 -16.98 -5.77
CA LYS A 108 8.01 -16.69 -6.81
C LYS A 108 9.08 -15.67 -6.42
N VAL A 109 9.13 -15.26 -5.16
CA VAL A 109 10.20 -14.37 -4.68
C VAL A 109 11.49 -15.17 -4.48
N LYS A 110 12.64 -14.51 -4.55
CA LYS A 110 13.94 -15.17 -4.37
C LYS A 110 14.24 -15.49 -2.90
N SER A 111 13.92 -14.58 -1.98
CA SER A 111 13.97 -14.85 -0.54
C SER A 111 13.07 -13.89 0.23
N VAL A 112 12.61 -14.31 1.41
CA VAL A 112 11.77 -13.51 2.31
C VAL A 112 12.48 -13.28 3.64
N LYS A 113 12.54 -12.03 4.08
CA LYS A 113 12.74 -11.66 5.50
C LYS A 113 11.50 -10.94 6.00
N ARG A 114 11.23 -11.03 7.31
CA ARG A 114 10.10 -10.34 7.95
C ARG A 114 10.56 -9.54 9.15
N ILE A 115 10.09 -8.32 9.27
CA ILE A 115 10.11 -7.51 10.51
C ILE A 115 8.69 -7.50 11.04
N ILE A 116 8.50 -8.08 12.23
CA ILE A 116 7.20 -8.19 12.86
C ILE A 116 7.00 -7.02 13.82
N CYS A 117 5.95 -6.25 13.56
CA CYS A 117 5.59 -5.05 14.29
C CYS A 117 4.33 -5.28 15.15
N PRO A 118 3.98 -4.33 16.05
CA PRO A 118 2.68 -4.32 16.71
C PRO A 118 1.53 -4.34 15.69
N SER A 119 0.45 -5.09 15.98
CA SER A 119 -0.75 -5.12 15.13
C SER A 119 -1.57 -3.82 15.20
N HIS A 120 -1.39 -3.04 16.28
CA HIS A 120 -2.05 -1.75 16.50
C HIS A 120 -1.04 -0.74 17.04
N ASN A 121 -1.30 0.54 16.81
CA ASN A 121 -0.47 1.65 17.30
C ASN A 121 1.03 1.54 16.95
N ALA A 122 1.38 0.85 15.86
CA ALA A 122 2.78 0.67 15.44
C ALA A 122 3.52 1.99 15.20
N TYR A 123 2.80 3.10 15.00
CA TYR A 123 3.40 4.43 14.87
C TYR A 123 4.14 4.87 16.14
N SER A 124 3.75 4.41 17.34
CA SER A 124 4.43 4.76 18.59
C SER A 124 5.88 4.28 18.66
N VAL A 125 6.26 3.34 17.77
CA VAL A 125 7.61 2.78 17.66
C VAL A 125 8.15 2.89 16.23
N VAL A 126 7.67 3.87 15.45
CA VAL A 126 8.03 4.03 14.03
C VAL A 126 9.53 4.20 13.80
N ASP A 127 10.24 4.89 14.69
CA ASP A 127 11.69 5.11 14.57
C ASP A 127 12.45 3.79 14.72
N ASN A 128 12.09 2.98 15.72
CA ASN A 128 12.68 1.64 15.92
C ASN A 128 12.40 0.73 14.72
N ILE A 129 11.18 0.79 14.15
CA ILE A 129 10.83 0.02 12.94
C ILE A 129 11.70 0.48 11.77
N GLN A 130 11.88 1.78 11.58
CA GLN A 130 12.70 2.33 10.49
C GLN A 130 14.16 1.91 10.63
N GLU A 131 14.74 1.97 11.83
CA GLU A 131 16.10 1.51 12.10
C GLU A 131 16.28 0.03 11.78
N GLU A 132 15.33 -0.80 12.21
CA GLU A 132 15.38 -2.25 11.96
C GLU A 132 15.26 -2.57 10.46
N ILE A 133 14.43 -1.83 9.73
CA ILE A 133 14.36 -1.93 8.27
C ILE A 133 15.71 -1.65 7.64
N MET A 134 16.37 -0.54 8.02
CA MET A 134 17.65 -0.14 7.43
C MET A 134 18.76 -1.18 7.65
N LYS A 135 18.74 -1.94 8.76
CA LYS A 135 19.69 -3.04 9.00
C LYS A 135 19.50 -4.25 8.07
N HIS A 136 18.33 -4.39 7.46
CA HIS A 136 17.95 -5.58 6.72
C HIS A 136 17.48 -5.33 5.28
N ALA A 137 17.42 -4.06 4.85
CA ALA A 137 16.88 -3.65 3.57
C ALA A 137 17.86 -3.74 2.37
N GLU A 138 19.16 -3.95 2.62
CA GLU A 138 20.17 -3.96 1.55
C GLU A 138 19.81 -4.97 0.44
N GLY A 139 19.70 -4.47 -0.79
CA GLY A 139 19.36 -5.28 -1.98
C GLY A 139 17.91 -5.79 -2.02
N ARG A 140 17.04 -5.38 -1.10
CA ARG A 140 15.67 -5.91 -0.98
C ARG A 140 14.60 -4.92 -1.43
N LEU A 141 13.52 -5.45 -2.00
CA LEU A 141 12.25 -4.76 -2.11
C LEU A 141 11.55 -4.78 -0.75
N ILE A 142 11.15 -3.62 -0.24
CA ILE A 142 10.44 -3.53 1.03
C ILE A 142 8.93 -3.53 0.76
N LEU A 143 8.19 -4.45 1.38
CA LEU A 143 6.73 -4.54 1.31
C LEU A 143 6.16 -4.21 2.69
N CYS A 144 5.32 -3.18 2.78
CA CYS A 144 4.74 -2.72 4.04
C CYS A 144 3.23 -3.01 4.12
N MET A 145 2.81 -3.63 5.21
CA MET A 145 1.41 -3.95 5.54
C MET A 145 1.13 -3.52 6.99
N LEU A 146 1.23 -2.20 7.23
CA LEU A 146 1.28 -1.63 8.59
C LEU A 146 0.42 -0.37 8.76
N GLY A 147 -0.76 -0.35 8.14
CA GLY A 147 -1.74 0.73 8.31
C GLY A 147 -1.16 2.12 8.05
N PRO A 148 -1.54 3.16 8.82
CA PRO A 148 -0.99 4.51 8.68
C PRO A 148 0.54 4.61 8.82
N THR A 149 1.17 3.74 9.62
CA THR A 149 2.62 3.73 9.83
C THR A 149 3.39 3.39 8.55
N ALA A 150 2.85 2.50 7.71
CA ALA A 150 3.45 2.14 6.43
C ALA A 150 3.68 3.36 5.51
N LYS A 151 2.82 4.38 5.59
CA LYS A 151 2.83 5.55 4.70
C LYS A 151 3.99 6.46 5.08
N VAL A 152 4.20 6.64 6.38
CA VAL A 152 5.33 7.38 6.93
C VAL A 152 6.65 6.66 6.61
N LEU A 153 6.70 5.35 6.82
CA LEU A 153 7.87 4.53 6.50
C LEU A 153 8.23 4.59 5.01
N ALA A 154 7.25 4.42 4.11
CA ALA A 154 7.47 4.49 2.67
C ALA A 154 8.02 5.86 2.24
N TYR A 155 7.47 6.95 2.79
CA TYR A 155 7.97 8.29 2.54
C TYR A 155 9.40 8.49 3.06
N HIS A 156 9.70 8.13 4.31
CA HIS A 156 11.05 8.32 4.86
C HIS A 156 12.11 7.48 4.17
N LEU A 157 11.80 6.21 3.89
CA LEU A 157 12.73 5.26 3.30
C LEU A 157 12.98 5.54 1.81
N SER A 158 11.97 6.00 1.05
CA SER A 158 12.18 6.44 -0.34
C SER A 158 13.15 7.61 -0.44
N ARG A 159 13.13 8.56 0.52
CA ARG A 159 14.11 9.66 0.59
C ARG A 159 15.53 9.19 0.96
N LYS A 160 15.67 7.97 1.47
CA LYS A 160 16.95 7.30 1.74
C LYS A 160 17.38 6.35 0.61
N GLY A 161 16.65 6.32 -0.51
CA GLY A 161 16.99 5.51 -1.69
C GLY A 161 16.45 4.08 -1.67
N TYR A 162 15.62 3.71 -0.70
CA TYR A 162 14.99 2.39 -0.66
C TYR A 162 13.70 2.36 -1.46
N GLN A 163 13.45 1.24 -2.16
CA GLN A 163 12.17 1.00 -2.80
C GLN A 163 11.20 0.34 -1.81
N VAL A 164 10.11 1.04 -1.50
CA VAL A 164 9.07 0.58 -0.56
C VAL A 164 7.71 0.57 -1.26
N LEU A 165 6.98 -0.53 -1.13
CA LEU A 165 5.60 -0.64 -1.58
C LEU A 165 4.68 -0.84 -0.38
N ASP A 166 3.77 0.12 -0.18
CA ASP A 166 2.67 -0.02 0.78
C ASP A 166 1.53 -0.81 0.13
N ILE A 167 1.45 -2.10 0.47
CA ILE A 167 0.50 -3.04 -0.14
C ILE A 167 -0.63 -3.45 0.81
N GLY A 168 -0.69 -2.87 2.02
CA GLY A 168 -1.87 -2.91 2.89
C GLY A 168 -2.51 -4.31 3.05
N HIS A 169 -3.78 -4.42 2.67
CA HIS A 169 -4.58 -5.65 2.74
C HIS A 169 -4.66 -6.37 1.38
N ILE A 170 -3.50 -6.58 0.75
CA ILE A 170 -3.38 -7.31 -0.52
C ILE A 170 -3.89 -8.76 -0.42
#